data_AF-G3Y019-F1
#
_entry.id   AF-G3Y019-F1
#
_cell.length_a   1.000
_cell.length_b   1.000
_cell.length_c   1.000
_cell.angle_alpha   90.00
_cell.angle_beta   90.00
_cell.angle_gamma   90.00
#
_symmetry.space_group_name_H-M   'P 1'
#
loop_
_entity.id
_entity.type
_entity.pdbx_description
1 polymer ?
#
loop_
_entity_poly.entity_id
_entity_poly.type
_entity_poly.pdbx_seq_one_letter_code
_entity_poly.pdbx_strand_id
1 'polypeptide(L)' 'KAEFVQPLCTALQIGLVDVLAEWNIRPATVVGHSSGEIAAAYAMGSLTAEEAITIAFYHG' A
#
# COMPACT_ATOMS: atom_id res chain seq x y z
N LYS A 1 -2.42 7.16 -17.61
CA LYS A 1 -1.36 6.19 -17.96
C LYS A 1 -1.03 5.37 -16.71
N ALA A 2 -0.54 4.14 -16.85
CA ALA A 2 -0.45 3.20 -15.73
C ALA A 2 0.49 3.70 -14.61
N GLU A 3 1.55 4.42 -14.98
CA GLU A 3 2.51 5.05 -14.06
C GLU A 3 1.88 6.06 -13.09
N PHE A 4 0.68 6.57 -13.36
CA PHE A 4 -0.05 7.46 -12.45
C PHE A 4 -1.16 6.74 -11.68
N VAL A 5 -1.85 5.80 -12.33
CA VAL A 5 -2.99 5.11 -11.72
C VAL A 5 -2.51 4.20 -10.58
N GLN A 6 -1.40 3.51 -10.77
CA GLN A 6 -0.89 2.56 -9.78
C GLN A 6 -0.41 3.24 -8.48
N PRO A 7 0.39 4.34 -8.52
CA PRO A 7 0.71 5.11 -7.31
C PRO A 7 -0.51 5.68 -6.59
N LEU A 8 -1.51 6.18 -7.33
CA LEU A 8 -2.73 6.73 -6.74
C LEU A 8 -3.53 5.64 -6.03
N CYS A 9 -3.67 4.46 -6.63
CA CYS A 9 -4.30 3.31 -6.00
C CYS A 9 -3.51 2.83 -4.76
N THR A 10 -2.18 2.84 -4.81
CA THR A 10 -1.33 2.49 -3.66
C THR A 10 -1.48 3.50 -2.53
N ALA A 11 -1.48 4.80 -2.83
CA ALA A 11 -1.69 5.87 -1.85
C ALA A 11 -3.03 5.73 -1.13
N LEU A 12 -4.10 5.41 -1.88
CA LEU A 12 -5.42 5.17 -1.29
C LEU A 12 -5.40 3.99 -0.31
N GLN A 13 -4.76 2.88 -0.70
CA GLN A 13 -4.68 1.69 0.17
C GLN A 13 -3.83 1.93 1.41
N ILE A 14 -2.71 2.65 1.30
CA ILE A 14 -1.89 3.10 2.44
C ILE A 14 -2.74 3.92 3.41
N GLY A 15 -3.50 4.91 2.90
CA GLY A 15 -4.38 5.72 3.74
C GLY A 15 -5.45 4.89 4.47
N LEU A 16 -5.99 3.84 3.84
CA LEU A 16 -6.92 2.93 4.51
C LEU A 16 -6.24 2.13 5.63
N VAL A 17 -5.00 1.67 5.41
CA VAL A 17 -4.21 0.98 6.44
C VAL A 17 -3.93 1.91 7.61
N ASP A 18 -3.56 3.16 7.35
CA ASP A 18 -3.30 4.18 8.38
C ASP A 18 -4.53 4.49 9.22
N VAL A 19 -5.70 4.70 8.58
CA VAL A 19 -6.96 4.94 9.29
C VAL A 19 -7.32 3.76 10.21
N LEU A 20 -7.17 2.52 9.72
CA LEU A 20 -7.38 1.34 10.56
C LEU A 20 -6.37 1.31 11.72
N ALA A 21 -5.12 1.71 11.46
CA ALA A 21 -4.09 1.75 12.47
C ALA A 21 -4.38 2.80 13.57
N GLU A 22 -4.88 3.98 13.20
CA GLU A 22 -5.34 5.02 14.13
C GLU A 22 -6.49 4.53 15.02
N TRP A 23 -7.36 3.66 14.51
CA TRP A 23 -8.42 3.03 15.28
C TRP A 23 -7.95 1.84 16.14
N ASN A 24 -6.64 1.64 16.28
CA ASN A 24 -6.03 0.51 16.99
C ASN A 24 -6.40 -0.87 16.39
N ILE A 25 -6.83 -0.91 15.13
CA ILE A 25 -7.03 -2.16 14.39
C ILE A 25 -5.68 -2.54 13.77
N ARG A 26 -5.24 -3.79 13.96
CA ARG A 26 -4.01 -4.32 13.37
C ARG A 26 -4.30 -5.65 12.67
N PRO A 27 -3.81 -5.86 11.43
CA PRO A 27 -4.00 -7.13 10.75
C PRO A 27 -3.17 -8.22 11.44
N ALA A 28 -3.77 -9.40 11.66
CA ALA A 28 -3.04 -10.60 12.06
C ALA A 28 -2.35 -11.29 10.86
N THR A 29 -2.86 -11.06 9.65
CA THR A 29 -2.34 -11.57 8.38
C THR A 29 -2.77 -10.62 7.27
N VAL A 30 -1.97 -10.51 6.22
CA VAL A 30 -2.30 -9.72 5.03
C VAL A 30 -2.17 -10.58 3.77
N VAL A 31 -2.91 -10.20 2.73
CA VAL A 31 -2.77 -10.75 1.39
C VAL A 31 -3.00 -9.63 0.38
N GLY A 32 -2.16 -9.57 -0.64
CA GLY A 32 -2.33 -8.67 -1.78
C GLY A 32 -2.77 -9.45 -3.01
N HIS A 33 -3.51 -8.79 -3.89
CA HIS A 33 -3.80 -9.29 -5.22
C HIS A 33 -3.26 -8.31 -6.25
N SER A 34 -2.41 -8.77 -7.16
CA SER A 34 -1.79 -7.92 -8.19
C SER A 34 -1.13 -6.69 -7.56
N SER A 35 -1.44 -5.47 -8.03
CA SER A 35 -0.87 -4.23 -7.47
C SER A 35 -1.14 -4.01 -5.97
N GLY A 36 -2.14 -4.70 -5.40
CA GLY A 36 -2.41 -4.67 -3.96
C GLY A 36 -1.31 -5.32 -3.10
N GLU A 37 -0.40 -6.10 -3.68
CA GLU A 37 0.77 -6.66 -2.98
C GLU A 37 1.68 -5.57 -2.39
N ILE A 38 1.77 -4.41 -3.05
CA ILE A 38 2.56 -3.26 -2.56
C ILE A 38 1.96 -2.71 -1.26
N ALA A 39 0.64 -2.53 -1.21
CA ALA A 39 -0.04 -2.07 0.00
C ALA A 39 -0.03 -3.14 1.11
N ALA A 40 -0.08 -4.42 0.77
CA ALA A 40 0.07 -5.51 1.73
C ALA A 40 1.47 -5.51 2.37
N ALA A 41 2.52 -5.28 1.57
CA ALA A 41 3.88 -5.13 2.08
C ALA A 41 4.04 -3.92 3.03
N TYR A 42 3.39 -2.80 2.70
CA TYR A 42 3.28 -1.65 3.62
C TYR A 42 2.54 -2.01 4.91
N ALA A 43 1.40 -2.69 4.83
CA ALA A 43 0.60 -3.08 6.00
C ALA A 43 1.32 -4.05 6.96
N MET A 44 2.27 -4.85 6.46
CA MET A 44 3.18 -5.66 7.31
C MET A 44 4.35 -4.88 7.90
N GLY A 45 4.54 -3.60 7.52
CA GLY A 45 5.70 -2.80 7.90
C GLY A 45 6.98 -3.18 7.17
N SER A 46 6.90 -3.91 6.05
CA SER A 46 8.07 -4.25 5.22
C SER A 46 8.49 -3.14 4.27
N LEU A 47 7.58 -2.20 3.99
CA LEU A 47 7.84 -0.99 3.21
C LEU A 47 7.37 0.24 3.99
N THR A 48 8.09 1.34 3.84
CA THR A 48 7.60 2.68 4.14
C THR A 48 6.58 3.13 3.07
N ALA A 49 5.80 4.16 3.39
CA ALA A 49 4.87 4.73 2.41
C ALA A 49 5.61 5.30 1.19
N GLU A 50 6.77 5.92 1.39
CA GLU A 50 7.60 6.46 0.30
C GLU A 50 8.11 5.36 -0.63
N GLU A 51 8.62 4.25 -0.09
CA GLU A 51 9.07 3.11 -0.88
C GLU A 51 7.90 2.48 -1.66
N ALA A 52 6.75 2.31 -1.02
CA ALA A 52 5.57 1.75 -1.67
C ALA A 52 5.08 2.61 -2.86
N ILE A 53 5.05 3.93 -2.70
CA ILE A 53 4.69 4.86 -3.79
C ILE A 53 5.75 4.85 -4.90
N THR A 54 7.03 4.83 -4.53
CA THR A 54 8.14 4.78 -5.49
C THR A 54 8.08 3.50 -6.35
N ILE A 55 7.87 2.34 -5.71
CA ILE A 55 7.71 1.05 -6.40
C ILE A 55 6.49 1.09 -7.32
N ALA A 56 5.35 1.60 -6.83
CA ALA A 56 4.13 1.69 -7.62
C ALA A 56 4.31 2.58 -8.87
N PHE A 57 5.13 3.62 -8.79
CA PHE A 57 5.37 4.55 -9.91
C PHE A 57 6.27 3.96 -10.98
N TYR A 58 7.31 3.23 -10.59
CA TYR A 58 8.24 2.61 -11.55
C TYR A 58 7.75 1.26 -12.09
N HIS A 59 6.79 0.62 -11.43
CA HIS A 59 6.17 -0.62 -11.92
C HIS A 59 5.09 -0.37 -12.99
N GLY A 60 4.27 0.67 -12.82
CA GLY A 60 3.21 1.05 -13.77
C GLY A 60 3.72 1.81 -14.99
#